data_AF-A0A969N7V6-F1
#
_entry.id   AF-A0A969N7V6-F1
#
_cell.length_a   1.000
_cell.length_b   1.000
_cell.length_c   1.000
_cell.angle_alpha   90.00
_cell.angle_beta   90.00
_cell.angle_gamma   90.00
#
_symmetry.space_group_name_H-M   'P 1'
#
loop_
_entity.id
_entity.type
_entity.pdbx_description
1 polymer ?
#
loop_
_entity_poly.entity_id
_entity_poly.type
_entity_poly.pdbx_seq_one_letter_code
_entity_poly.pdbx_strand_id
1 'polypeptide(L)' 'MYSSGSPHLSHSDEQLYQFVEQRGLLQPQQLALALKLQRQLYGPLEMILWQLGFINSFDLAQFWDFKAGLSLSQN' A
#
# COMPACT_ATOMS: atom_id res chain seq x y z
N MET A 1 -8.79 -23.31 -19.63
CA MET A 1 -9.18 -22.20 -18.74
C MET A 1 -7.92 -21.75 -18.05
N TYR A 2 -7.31 -20.64 -18.49
CA TYR A 2 -6.12 -20.11 -17.84
C TYR A 2 -6.57 -19.46 -16.53
N SER A 3 -6.33 -20.13 -15.41
CA SER A 3 -6.34 -19.49 -14.10
C SER A 3 -5.19 -18.48 -14.11
N SER A 4 -5.52 -17.24 -14.43
CA SER A 4 -4.65 -16.09 -14.24
C SER A 4 -4.24 -16.10 -12.77
N GLY A 5 -3.03 -16.56 -12.49
CA GLY A 5 -2.39 -16.48 -11.19
C GLY A 5 -2.05 -15.04 -10.89
N SER A 6 -3.07 -14.19 -10.73
CA SER A 6 -2.91 -12.95 -9.99
C SER A 6 -2.59 -13.38 -8.55
N PRO A 7 -1.50 -12.89 -7.93
CA PRO A 7 -1.37 -13.06 -6.50
C PRO A 7 -2.68 -12.55 -5.89
N HIS A 8 -3.33 -13.37 -5.07
CA HIS A 8 -4.52 -12.97 -4.33
C HIS A 8 -4.07 -11.85 -3.37
N LEU A 9 -4.00 -10.62 -3.88
CA LEU A 9 -3.78 -9.43 -3.10
C LEU A 9 -4.97 -9.34 -2.17
N SER A 10 -4.72 -9.20 -0.87
CA SER A 10 -5.81 -9.00 0.06
C SER A 10 -6.50 -7.67 -0.30
N HIS A 11 -7.78 -7.54 0.01
CA HIS A 11 -8.53 -6.30 -0.25
C HIS A 11 -7.83 -5.05 0.33
N SER A 12 -7.08 -5.23 1.42
CA SER A 12 -6.21 -4.20 2.01
C SER A 12 -5.00 -3.81 1.14
N ASP A 13 -4.40 -4.75 0.43
CA ASP A 13 -3.28 -4.47 -0.47
C ASP A 13 -3.78 -3.67 -1.68
N GLU A 14 -4.92 -4.05 -2.28
CA GLU A 14 -5.51 -3.31 -3.41
C GLU A 14 -5.82 -1.84 -3.06
N GLN A 15 -6.38 -1.58 -1.86
CA GLN A 15 -6.64 -0.21 -1.41
C GLN A 15 -5.34 0.60 -1.22
N LEU A 16 -4.28 -0.03 -0.75
CA LEU A 16 -2.98 0.61 -0.59
C LEU A 16 -2.33 0.90 -1.95
N TYR A 17 -2.43 -0.03 -2.90
CA TYR A 17 -2.02 0.17 -4.29
C TYR A 17 -2.71 1.39 -4.91
N GLN A 18 -4.04 1.47 -4.81
CA GLN A 18 -4.80 2.61 -5.34
C GLN A 18 -4.41 3.92 -4.66
N PHE A 19 -4.27 3.93 -3.32
CA PHE A 19 -3.87 5.12 -2.57
C PHE A 19 -2.50 5.66 -3.01
N VAL A 20 -1.52 4.76 -3.11
CA VAL A 20 -0.15 5.07 -3.52
C VAL A 20 -0.09 5.56 -4.96
N GLU A 21 -0.79 4.88 -5.87
CA GLU A 21 -0.84 5.22 -7.30
C GLU A 21 -1.51 6.58 -7.52
N GLN A 22 -2.65 6.83 -6.88
CA GLN A 22 -3.39 8.10 -7.00
C GLN A 22 -2.60 9.30 -6.48
N ARG A 23 -1.81 9.12 -5.41
CA ARG A 23 -1.00 10.20 -4.85
C ARG A 23 0.40 10.29 -5.46
N GLY A 24 0.80 9.35 -6.32
CA GLY A 24 2.15 9.29 -6.88
C GLY A 24 3.23 9.15 -5.81
N LEU A 25 2.88 8.58 -4.65
CA LEU A 25 3.76 8.52 -3.47
C LEU A 25 4.92 7.56 -3.66
N LEU A 26 4.72 6.49 -4.45
CA LEU A 26 5.74 5.46 -4.68
C LEU A 26 5.92 5.17 -6.15
N GLN A 27 7.16 4.86 -6.49
CA GLN A 27 7.47 4.27 -7.78
C GLN A 27 7.11 2.78 -7.79
N PRO A 28 6.74 2.22 -8.96
CA PRO A 28 6.40 0.79 -9.11
C PRO A 28 7.48 -0.15 -8.56
N GLN A 29 8.76 0.25 -8.64
CA GLN A 29 9.89 -0.52 -8.15
C GLN A 29 9.95 -0.59 -6.61
N GLN A 30 9.61 0.50 -5.92
CA GLN A 30 9.57 0.55 -4.45
C GLN A 30 8.44 -0.34 -3.91
N LEU A 31 7.30 -0.32 -4.59
CA LEU A 31 6.14 -1.12 -4.26
C LEU A 31 6.38 -2.63 -4.49
N ALA A 32 7.05 -2.98 -5.60
CA ALA A 32 7.47 -4.35 -5.86
C ALA A 32 8.44 -4.88 -4.78
N LEU A 33 9.37 -4.04 -4.29
CA LEU A 33 10.28 -4.40 -3.21
C LEU A 33 9.52 -4.63 -1.90
N ALA A 34 8.60 -3.74 -1.55
CA ALA A 34 7.78 -3.86 -0.35
C ALA A 34 6.91 -5.12 -0.36
N LEU A 35 6.29 -5.47 -1.49
CA LEU A 35 5.55 -6.73 -1.65
C LEU A 35 6.42 -7.98 -1.48
N LYS A 36 7.67 -7.92 -1.95
CA LYS A 36 8.60 -9.04 -1.80
C LYS A 36 8.92 -9.25 -0.32
N LEU A 37 9.16 -8.16 0.41
CA LEU A 37 9.41 -8.16 1.86
C LEU A 37 8.16 -8.60 2.65
N GLN A 38 6.97 -8.19 2.23
CA GLN A 38 5.70 -8.61 2.83
C GLN A 38 5.55 -10.12 2.84
N ARG A 39 5.88 -10.77 1.72
CA ARG A 39 5.86 -12.23 1.60
C ARG A 39 6.91 -12.93 2.47
N GLN A 40 8.00 -12.25 2.83
CA GLN A 40 9.04 -12.83 3.69
C GLN A 40 8.77 -12.60 5.18
N LEU A 41 8.27 -11.43 5.54
CA LEU A 41 8.10 -10.99 6.93
C LEU A 41 6.69 -11.24 7.48
N TYR A 42 5.71 -11.58 6.62
CA TYR A 42 4.30 -11.74 6.99
C TYR A 42 3.75 -10.56 7.80
N GLY A 43 4.05 -9.34 7.36
CA GLY A 43 3.63 -8.09 7.99
C GLY A 43 2.70 -7.25 7.10
N PRO A 44 2.03 -6.22 7.67
CA PRO A 44 1.23 -5.28 6.90
C PRO A 44 2.12 -4.47 5.93
N LEU A 45 1.66 -4.30 4.69
CA LEU A 45 2.44 -3.66 3.62
C LEU A 45 2.76 -2.20 3.96
N GLU A 46 1.83 -1.49 4.58
CA GLU A 46 1.99 -0.12 5.08
C GLU A 46 3.15 0.03 6.08
N MET A 47 3.32 -0.94 6.98
CA MET A 47 4.43 -0.95 7.94
C MET A 47 5.77 -1.18 7.24
N ILE A 48 5.79 -2.08 6.25
CA ILE A 48 7.00 -2.37 5.49
C ILE A 48 7.42 -1.14 4.68
N LEU A 49 6.46 -0.44 4.06
CA LEU A 49 6.72 0.81 3.35
C LEU A 49 7.29 1.89 4.27
N TRP A 50 6.76 2.01 5.49
CA TRP A 50 7.27 2.94 6.48
C TRP A 50 8.68 2.56 6.99
N GLN A 51 8.91 1.27 7.27
CA GLN A 51 10.22 0.76 7.69
C GLN A 51 11.30 0.95 6.63
N LEU A 52 10.93 0.86 5.35
CA LEU A 52 11.82 1.13 4.22
C LEU A 52 12.06 2.63 3.99
N GLY A 53 11.36 3.50 4.71
CA GLY A 53 11.41 4.95 4.53
C GLY A 53 10.79 5.43 3.22
N PHE A 54 9.96 4.60 2.58
CA PHE A 54 9.30 4.93 1.34
C PHE A 54 8.07 5.82 1.55
N ILE A 55 7.42 5.70 2.70
CA ILE A 55 6.37 6.59 3.17
C ILE A 55 6.73 7.10 4.56
N ASN A 56 6.31 8.31 4.90
CA ASN A 56 6.51 8.86 6.23
C ASN A 56 5.27 8.60 7.12
N SER A 57 5.35 9.02 8.39
CA SER A 57 4.24 8.87 9.34
C SER A 57 2.99 9.69 8.98
N PHE A 58 3.15 10.78 8.23
CA PHE A 58 2.02 11.57 7.72
C PHE A 58 1.28 10.81 6.59
N ASP A 59 2.01 10.23 5.64
CA ASP A 59 1.43 9.41 4.57
C ASP A 59 0.73 8.17 5.13
N LEU A 60 1.32 7.57 6.19
CA LEU A 60 0.73 6.44 6.89
C LEU A 60 -0.59 6.84 7.56
N ALA A 61 -0.66 7.99 8.22
CA ALA A 61 -1.91 8.52 8.79
C ALA A 61 -2.97 8.77 7.70
N GLN A 62 -2.58 9.40 6.58
CA GLN A 62 -3.46 9.65 5.44
C GLN A 62 -4.01 8.35 4.83
N PHE A 63 -3.22 7.27 4.81
CA PHE A 63 -3.68 5.96 4.38
C PHE A 63 -4.72 5.36 5.34
N TRP A 64 -4.54 5.51 6.66
CA TRP A 64 -5.53 5.06 7.65
C TRP A 64 -6.84 5.85 7.55
N ASP A 65 -6.77 7.17 7.36
CA ASP A 65 -7.94 8.01 7.09
C ASP A 65 -8.67 7.55 5.82
N PHE A 66 -7.94 7.29 4.74
CA PHE A 66 -8.49 6.75 3.50
C PHE A 66 -9.18 5.39 3.71
N LYS A 67 -8.55 4.47 4.45
CA LYS A 67 -9.14 3.17 4.80
C LYS A 67 -10.39 3.30 5.67
N ALA A 68 -10.43 4.29 6.55
CA ALA A 68 -11.59 4.57 7.39
C ALA A 68 -12.77 5.18 6.61
N GLY A 69 -12.60 5.48 5.31
CA GLY A 69 -13.59 6.21 4.53
C GLY A 69 -13.71 7.67 4.96
N LEU A 70 -12.75 8.16 5.76
CA LEU A 70 -12.56 9.57 6.06
C LEU A 70 -11.89 10.18 4.83
N SER A 71 -12.66 10.27 3.74
CA SER A 71 -12.29 11.13 2.62
C SER A 71 -12.06 12.52 3.22
N LEU A 72 -10.81 12.98 3.20
CA LEU A 72 -10.43 14.35 3.55
C LEU A 72 -11.01 15.30 2.50
N SER A 73 -12.34 15.40 2.48
CA SER A 73 -12.94 16.72 2.34
C SER A 73 -12.53 17.45 3.62
N GLN A 74 -11.63 18.41 3.51
CA GLN A 74 -11.86 19.80 3.90
C GLN A 74 -10.61 20.62 3.58
N ASN A 75 -10.70 21.26 2.41
CA ASN A 75 -10.32 22.64 2.10
C ASN A 75 -9.81 23.50 3.27
#